data_AF-A0A8S4ESF9-F1
#
_entry.id   AF-A0A8S4ESF9-F1
#
_cell.length_a   1.000
_cell.length_b   1.000
_cell.length_c   1.000
_cell.angle_alpha   90.00
_cell.angle_beta   90.00
_cell.angle_gamma   90.00
#
_symmetry.space_group_name_H-M   'P 1'
#
loop_
_entity.id
_entity.type
_entity.pdbx_description
1 polymer ?
#
loop_
_entity_poly.entity_id
_entity_poly.type
_entity_poly.pdbx_seq_one_letter_code
_entity_poly.pdbx_strand_id
1 'polypeptide(L)'
;MMNDVIFLRFRYGFYHTILIYHEALKYDVGVYFEANGHGTVVYSGKTKEAVRKIFEEGDQEQRKAASILLDIIDMTNETVGDALSDLFLVETALCARGINTKQWMQLYDDLPCQLMKLSVKDRNVVTTADADRQCTSPEGLQSRIDELVATVPSGRSFVRASGTEDVVRVYAEADTQENVQKLAVQVAQAVYDLAGGVGTRPTLPE
;
A
#
# COMPACT_ATOMS: atom_id res chain seq x y z
N MET A 1 16.79 29.43 8.48
CA MET A 1 15.85 28.40 8.99
C MET A 1 14.77 28.22 7.93
N MET A 2 15.03 27.36 6.94
CA MET A 2 14.07 27.02 5.89
C MET A 2 13.34 25.78 6.40
N ASN A 3 12.09 25.96 6.83
CA ASN A 3 11.21 24.85 7.15
C ASN A 3 10.69 24.28 5.82
N ASP A 4 11.53 23.52 5.13
CA ASP A 4 11.11 22.74 3.95
C ASP A 4 10.34 21.52 4.44
N VAL A 5 9.07 21.73 4.74
CA VAL A 5 8.13 20.65 5.04
C VAL A 5 7.79 19.98 3.72
N ILE A 6 8.50 18.90 3.39
CA ILE A 6 8.04 17.93 2.40
C ILE A 6 6.78 17.29 3.00
N PHE A 7 5.60 17.72 2.54
CA PHE A 7 4.35 17.09 2.94
C PHE A 7 4.23 15.72 2.25
N LEU A 8 4.67 14.67 2.95
CA LEU A 8 4.36 13.29 2.58
C LEU A 8 2.88 13.04 2.88
N ARG A 9 2.06 12.99 1.83
CA ARG A 9 0.63 12.68 1.95
C ARG A 9 0.38 11.25 1.48
N PHE A 10 0.35 10.32 2.43
CA PHE A 10 -0.03 8.94 2.17
C PHE A 10 -1.51 8.86 1.82
N ARG A 11 -1.84 8.31 0.65
CA ARG A 11 -3.21 7.94 0.26
C ARG A 11 -3.26 6.43 0.09
N TYR A 12 -4.26 5.81 0.72
CA TYR A 12 -4.62 4.44 0.42
C TYR A 12 -5.42 4.43 -0.89
N GLY A 13 -4.97 3.64 -1.86
CA GLY A 13 -5.56 3.56 -3.19
C GLY A 13 -6.06 2.16 -3.51
N PHE A 14 -6.86 2.06 -4.58
CA PHE A 14 -7.40 0.82 -5.12
C PHE A 14 -6.30 -0.20 -5.45
N TYR A 15 -6.65 -1.49 -5.46
CA TYR A 15 -5.77 -2.56 -5.92
C TYR A 15 -5.67 -2.61 -7.44
N HIS A 16 -5.02 -1.62 -8.04
CA HIS A 16 -4.58 -1.66 -9.42
C HIS A 16 -3.57 -0.54 -9.66
N THR A 17 -2.40 -0.91 -10.15
CA THR A 17 -1.32 0.01 -10.52
C THR A 17 -1.80 1.21 -11.32
N ILE A 18 -2.72 1.01 -12.27
CA ILE A 18 -3.28 2.09 -13.11
C ILE A 18 -3.97 3.16 -12.25
N LEU A 19 -4.78 2.75 -11.28
CA LEU A 19 -5.52 3.68 -10.41
C LEU A 19 -4.56 4.43 -9.47
N ILE A 20 -3.54 3.73 -8.97
CA ILE A 20 -2.53 4.33 -8.09
C ILE A 20 -1.65 5.30 -8.88
N TYR A 21 -1.26 4.96 -10.10
CA TYR A 21 -0.54 5.83 -11.04
C TYR A 21 -1.30 7.13 -11.29
N HIS A 22 -2.60 7.06 -11.61
CA HIS A 22 -3.42 8.26 -11.81
C HIS A 22 -3.52 9.16 -10.56
N GLU A 23 -3.50 8.59 -9.36
CA GLU A 23 -3.45 9.37 -8.12
C GLU A 23 -2.07 10.00 -7.92
N ALA A 24 -0.99 9.26 -8.22
CA ALA A 24 0.39 9.74 -8.10
C ALA A 24 0.68 10.95 -9.02
N LEU A 25 0.06 10.99 -10.21
CA LEU A 25 0.17 12.13 -11.15
C LEU A 25 -0.38 13.46 -10.60
N LYS A 26 -1.16 13.45 -9.51
CA LYS A 26 -1.67 14.67 -8.86
C LYS A 26 -0.61 15.40 -8.04
N TYR A 27 0.57 14.81 -7.87
CA TYR A 27 1.65 15.31 -7.05
C TYR A 27 2.85 15.73 -7.92
N ASP A 28 3.67 16.63 -7.37
CA ASP A 28 4.92 17.06 -7.98
C ASP A 28 5.95 15.91 -8.05
N VAL A 29 5.95 15.05 -7.03
CA VAL A 29 6.67 13.78 -6.95
C VAL A 29 5.70 12.74 -6.38
N GLY A 30 5.29 11.78 -7.20
CA GLY A 30 4.37 10.71 -6.81
C GLY A 30 5.11 9.40 -6.63
N VAL A 31 5.29 8.95 -5.39
CA VAL A 31 5.85 7.62 -5.07
C VAL A 31 4.70 6.65 -4.89
N TYR A 32 4.66 5.57 -5.66
CA TYR A 32 3.64 4.55 -5.49
C TYR A 32 4.19 3.13 -5.58
N PHE A 33 3.86 2.32 -4.58
CA PHE A 33 4.24 0.91 -4.51
C PHE A 33 3.09 0.10 -3.91
N GLU A 34 2.80 -1.06 -4.51
CA GLU A 34 1.95 -2.10 -3.94
C GLU A 34 2.80 -3.03 -3.07
N ALA A 35 2.18 -3.65 -2.06
CA ALA A 35 2.88 -4.54 -1.13
C ALA A 35 3.53 -5.79 -1.78
N ASN A 36 3.16 -6.10 -3.03
CA ASN A 36 3.78 -7.16 -3.82
C ASN A 36 5.10 -6.73 -4.52
N GLY A 37 5.52 -5.47 -4.32
CA GLY A 37 6.73 -4.88 -4.90
C GLY A 37 6.53 -4.16 -6.23
N HIS A 38 5.31 -4.11 -6.78
CA HIS A 38 5.07 -3.40 -8.03
C HIS A 38 4.85 -1.90 -7.77
N GLY A 39 5.64 -1.04 -8.42
CA GLY A 39 5.55 0.40 -8.23
C GLY A 39 6.62 1.16 -9.00
N THR A 40 6.54 2.48 -9.00
CA THR A 40 7.62 3.37 -9.46
C THR A 40 7.43 4.77 -8.86
N VAL A 41 8.29 5.71 -9.24
CA VAL A 41 8.15 7.13 -8.91
C VAL A 41 7.85 7.92 -10.18
N VAL A 42 6.90 8.85 -10.11
CA VAL A 42 6.55 9.76 -11.21
C VAL A 42 6.83 11.19 -10.81
N TYR A 43 7.27 12.00 -11.78
CA TYR A 43 7.63 13.40 -11.54
C TYR A 43 6.86 14.32 -12.47
N SER A 44 6.29 15.38 -11.93
CA SER A 44 5.59 16.37 -12.74
C SER A 44 6.56 17.10 -13.69
N GLY A 45 6.07 17.58 -14.83
CA GLY A 45 6.88 18.41 -15.74
C GLY A 45 7.44 19.65 -15.04
N LYS A 46 6.64 20.28 -14.17
CA LYS A 46 7.05 21.44 -13.36
C LYS A 46 8.23 21.10 -12.44
N THR A 47 8.21 19.93 -11.81
CA THR A 47 9.29 19.45 -10.94
C THR A 47 10.57 19.29 -11.75
N LYS A 48 10.51 18.61 -12.91
CA LYS A 48 11.69 18.41 -13.76
C LYS A 48 12.29 19.73 -14.23
N GLU A 49 11.45 20.69 -14.62
CA GLU A 49 11.87 22.04 -15.00
C GLU A 49 12.52 22.79 -13.83
N ALA A 50 11.90 22.74 -12.64
CA ALA A 50 12.44 23.38 -11.45
C ALA A 50 13.81 22.82 -11.05
N VAL A 51 13.97 21.49 -11.06
CA VAL A 51 15.25 20.85 -10.71
C VAL A 51 16.34 21.20 -11.74
N ARG A 52 16.02 21.19 -13.04
CA ARG A 52 16.97 21.64 -14.08
C ARG A 52 17.40 23.09 -13.89
N LYS A 53 16.46 23.97 -13.57
CA LYS A 53 16.78 25.38 -13.30
C LYS A 53 17.71 25.54 -12.10
N ILE A 54 17.47 24.79 -11.02
CA ILE A 54 18.35 24.79 -9.84
C ILE A 54 19.75 24.27 -10.19
N PHE A 55 19.85 23.25 -11.04
CA PHE A 55 21.12 22.73 -11.53
C PHE A 55 21.92 23.77 -12.35
N GLU A 56 21.24 24.62 -13.12
CA GLU A 56 21.89 25.64 -13.96
C GLU A 56 22.25 26.92 -13.19
N GLU A 57 21.34 27.39 -12.31
CA GLU A 57 21.40 28.72 -11.70
C GLU A 57 21.75 28.70 -10.20
N GLY A 58 21.62 27.56 -9.52
CA GLY A 58 21.81 27.46 -8.07
C GLY A 58 23.24 27.68 -7.60
N ASP A 59 23.44 27.72 -6.27
CA ASP A 59 24.77 27.68 -5.67
C ASP A 59 25.41 26.26 -5.74
N GLN A 60 26.66 26.12 -5.29
CA GLN A 60 27.40 24.86 -5.41
C GLN A 60 26.68 23.66 -4.75
N GLU A 61 26.07 23.86 -3.58
CA GLU A 61 25.38 22.79 -2.85
C GLU A 61 24.03 22.46 -3.52
N GLN A 62 23.29 23.49 -3.92
CA GLN A 62 22.04 23.35 -4.66
C GLN A 62 22.23 22.61 -5.98
N ARG A 63 23.28 22.96 -6.75
CA ARG A 63 23.61 22.28 -8.01
C ARG A 63 23.94 20.82 -7.79
N LYS A 64 24.69 20.50 -6.74
CA LYS A 64 25.04 19.12 -6.40
C LYS A 64 23.80 18.30 -6.05
N ALA A 65 22.90 18.85 -5.22
CA ALA A 65 21.64 18.21 -4.88
C ALA A 65 20.73 18.02 -6.11
N ALA A 66 20.64 19.04 -6.96
CA ALA A 66 19.87 18.98 -8.20
C ALA A 66 20.43 17.94 -9.18
N SER A 67 21.75 17.82 -9.31
CA SER A 67 22.42 16.79 -10.13
C SER A 67 21.99 15.39 -9.68
N ILE A 68 22.08 15.10 -8.37
CA ILE A 68 21.69 13.80 -7.81
C ILE A 68 20.21 13.51 -8.10
N LEU A 69 19.34 14.51 -7.94
CA LEU A 69 17.91 14.33 -8.20
C LEU A 69 17.61 14.11 -9.69
N LEU A 70 18.33 14.78 -10.60
CA LEU A 70 18.22 14.52 -12.04
C LEU A 70 18.68 13.10 -12.38
N ASP A 71 19.80 12.63 -11.81
CA ASP A 71 20.28 11.27 -12.02
C ASP A 71 19.26 10.23 -11.51
N ILE A 72 18.60 10.50 -10.37
CA ILE A 72 17.52 9.67 -9.84
C ILE A 72 16.30 9.66 -10.78
N ILE A 73 15.90 10.82 -11.31
CA ILE A 73 14.79 10.93 -12.26
C ILE A 73 15.09 10.14 -13.53
N ASP A 74 16.29 10.28 -14.09
CA ASP A 74 16.70 9.60 -15.33
C ASP A 74 16.86 8.07 -15.14
N MET A 75 17.24 7.63 -13.94
CA MET A 75 17.30 6.21 -13.59
C MET A 75 15.92 5.58 -13.40
N THR A 76 14.92 6.37 -13.00
CA THR A 76 13.57 5.89 -12.69
C THR A 76 12.78 5.56 -13.95
N ASN A 77 12.24 4.36 -14.05
CA ASN A 77 11.27 4.02 -15.09
C ASN A 77 9.88 4.62 -14.77
N GLU A 78 9.58 5.80 -15.29
CA GLU A 78 8.29 6.49 -15.06
C GLU A 78 7.11 5.88 -15.83
N THR A 79 7.34 4.90 -16.71
CA THR A 79 6.29 4.33 -17.58
C THR A 79 5.57 3.17 -16.92
N VAL A 80 6.32 2.28 -16.26
CA VAL A 80 5.81 1.09 -15.57
C VAL A 80 6.81 0.70 -14.48
N GLY A 81 6.33 0.00 -13.44
CA GLY A 81 7.21 -0.52 -12.41
C GLY A 81 8.27 -1.46 -12.98
N ASP A 82 9.53 -1.21 -12.60
CA ASP A 82 10.72 -1.86 -13.15
C ASP A 82 11.65 -2.25 -12.00
N ALA A 83 11.68 -3.55 -11.71
CA ALA A 83 12.43 -4.09 -10.58
C ALA A 83 13.94 -3.80 -10.64
N LEU A 84 14.53 -3.61 -11.84
CA LEU A 84 15.95 -3.27 -11.95
C LEU A 84 16.18 -1.79 -11.62
N SER A 85 15.32 -0.91 -12.15
CA SER A 85 15.29 0.51 -11.77
C SER A 85 15.10 0.65 -10.26
N ASP A 86 14.11 -0.05 -9.69
CA ASP A 86 13.79 -0.01 -8.27
C ASP A 86 14.95 -0.50 -7.40
N LEU A 87 15.67 -1.55 -7.83
CA LEU A 87 16.87 -2.03 -7.14
C LEU A 87 17.95 -0.94 -7.06
N PHE A 88 18.24 -0.26 -8.19
CA PHE A 88 19.24 0.80 -8.18
C PHE A 88 18.80 2.03 -7.39
N LEU A 89 17.50 2.37 -7.40
CA LEU A 89 16.93 3.42 -6.56
C LEU A 89 17.11 3.11 -5.08
N VAL A 90 16.80 1.88 -4.65
CA VAL A 90 16.98 1.43 -3.27
C VAL A 90 18.46 1.48 -2.87
N GLU A 91 19.36 0.89 -3.65
CA GLU A 91 20.80 0.90 -3.36
C GLU A 91 21.36 2.32 -3.26
N THR A 92 20.94 3.21 -4.18
CA THR A 92 21.34 4.63 -4.16
C THR A 92 20.84 5.33 -2.89
N ALA A 93 19.58 5.11 -2.50
CA ALA A 93 19.00 5.71 -1.30
C ALA A 93 19.68 5.20 -0.01
N LEU A 94 19.96 3.90 0.08
CA LEU A 94 20.66 3.31 1.22
C LEU A 94 22.10 3.83 1.33
N CYS A 95 22.81 3.89 0.19
CA CYS A 95 24.16 4.45 0.12
C CYS A 95 24.21 5.91 0.56
N ALA A 96 23.28 6.74 0.03
CA ALA A 96 23.18 8.15 0.40
C ALA A 96 22.86 8.37 1.88
N ARG A 97 22.07 7.49 2.49
CA ARG A 97 21.75 7.53 3.93
C ARG A 97 22.81 6.90 4.82
N GLY A 98 23.79 6.18 4.25
CA GLY A 98 24.80 5.46 5.02
C GLY A 98 24.22 4.36 5.91
N ILE A 99 23.09 3.76 5.52
CA ILE A 99 22.44 2.68 6.27
C ILE A 99 22.45 1.38 5.47
N ASN A 100 22.55 0.25 6.18
CA ASN A 100 22.38 -1.08 5.59
C ASN A 100 20.93 -1.56 5.66
N THR A 101 20.65 -2.71 5.04
CA THR A 101 19.32 -3.33 4.98
C THR A 101 18.71 -3.62 6.35
N LYS A 102 19.52 -3.99 7.36
CA LYS A 102 19.02 -4.23 8.73
C LYS A 102 18.54 -2.95 9.38
N GLN A 103 19.27 -1.85 9.20
CA GLN A 103 18.87 -0.54 9.71
C GLN A 103 17.66 0.01 8.96
N TRP A 104 17.56 -0.27 7.65
CA TRP A 104 16.37 0.09 6.87
C TRP A 104 15.11 -0.65 7.38
N MET A 105 15.21 -1.95 7.65
CA MET A 105 14.13 -2.74 8.25
C MET A 105 13.69 -2.24 9.62
N GLN A 106 14.53 -1.47 10.33
CA GLN A 106 14.25 -0.93 11.65
C GLN A 106 13.67 0.50 11.62
N LEU A 107 13.38 1.05 10.43
CA LEU A 107 12.81 2.40 10.33
C LEU A 107 11.39 2.49 10.89
N TYR A 108 10.65 1.39 10.85
CA TYR A 108 9.34 1.24 11.47
C TYR A 108 9.05 -0.26 11.68
N ASP A 109 8.18 -0.57 12.64
CA ASP A 109 7.72 -1.93 12.88
C ASP A 109 6.36 -2.14 12.19
N ASP A 110 6.28 -3.12 11.29
CA ASP A 110 5.01 -3.55 10.71
C ASP A 110 4.09 -4.11 11.80
N LEU A 111 2.81 -3.78 11.73
CA LEU A 111 1.81 -4.50 12.50
C LEU A 111 1.71 -5.95 11.98
N PRO A 112 1.62 -6.96 12.86
CA PRO A 112 1.23 -8.31 12.47
C PRO A 112 0.00 -8.29 11.56
N CYS A 113 0.11 -8.87 10.36
CA CYS A 113 -0.97 -8.91 9.38
C CYS A 113 -1.19 -10.33 8.82
N GLN A 114 -2.40 -10.61 8.35
CA GLN A 114 -2.77 -11.88 7.75
C GLN A 114 -3.74 -11.67 6.58
N LEU A 115 -3.51 -12.40 5.49
CA LEU A 115 -4.41 -12.45 4.34
C LEU A 115 -5.00 -13.85 4.19
N MET A 116 -6.31 -13.99 4.41
CA MET A 116 -7.03 -15.24 4.22
C MET A 116 -7.75 -15.25 2.86
N LYS A 117 -7.83 -16.44 2.26
CA LYS A 117 -8.60 -16.72 1.04
C LYS A 117 -9.80 -17.57 1.41
N LEU A 118 -11.00 -17.06 1.15
CA LEU A 118 -12.26 -17.76 1.43
C LEU A 118 -12.99 -18.08 0.13
N SER A 119 -13.35 -19.35 -0.08
CA SER A 119 -14.20 -19.74 -1.20
C SER A 119 -15.65 -19.35 -0.93
N VAL A 120 -16.31 -18.76 -1.93
CA VAL A 120 -17.72 -18.37 -1.86
C VAL A 120 -18.49 -18.92 -3.05
N LYS A 121 -19.80 -19.04 -2.94
CA LYS A 121 -20.65 -19.54 -4.02
C LYS A 121 -20.69 -18.58 -5.21
N ASP A 122 -20.75 -17.28 -4.93
CA ASP A 122 -20.71 -16.21 -5.93
C ASP A 122 -19.98 -15.01 -5.30
N ARG A 123 -18.84 -14.66 -5.88
CA ARG A 123 -18.02 -13.54 -5.41
C ARG A 123 -18.68 -12.18 -5.59
N ASN A 124 -19.60 -12.05 -6.55
CA ASN A 124 -20.24 -10.77 -6.88
C ASN A 124 -21.24 -10.32 -5.81
N VAL A 125 -21.52 -11.18 -4.81
CA VAL A 125 -22.27 -10.83 -3.61
C VAL A 125 -21.54 -9.79 -2.77
N VAL A 126 -20.20 -9.82 -2.79
CA VAL A 126 -19.36 -8.84 -2.10
C VAL A 126 -19.03 -7.70 -3.06
N THR A 127 -19.58 -6.53 -2.79
CA THR A 127 -19.21 -5.29 -3.49
C THR A 127 -18.58 -4.32 -2.50
N THR A 128 -17.64 -3.52 -2.98
CA THR A 128 -16.84 -2.63 -2.14
C THR A 128 -16.90 -1.17 -2.62
N ALA A 129 -16.56 -0.26 -1.73
CA ALA A 129 -16.36 1.17 -1.96
C ALA A 129 -15.12 1.65 -1.18
N ASP A 130 -14.81 2.94 -1.33
CA ASP A 130 -13.69 3.60 -0.63
C ASP A 130 -12.34 2.88 -0.80
N ALA A 131 -11.92 2.71 -2.06
CA ALA A 131 -10.69 1.99 -2.42
C ALA A 131 -10.63 0.55 -1.87
N ASP A 132 -11.74 -0.18 -1.99
CA ASP A 132 -11.91 -1.57 -1.51
C ASP A 132 -11.80 -1.76 0.00
N ARG A 133 -11.94 -0.68 0.78
CA ARG A 133 -11.85 -0.72 2.25
C ARG A 133 -13.18 -0.94 2.93
N GLN A 134 -14.29 -0.64 2.26
CA GLN A 134 -15.64 -0.76 2.83
C GLN A 134 -16.50 -1.66 1.96
N CYS A 135 -17.12 -2.68 2.54
CA CYS A 135 -18.14 -3.48 1.89
C CYS A 135 -19.45 -2.71 1.81
N THR A 136 -20.03 -2.62 0.62
CA THR A 136 -21.37 -2.06 0.38
C THR A 136 -22.43 -3.14 0.26
N SER A 137 -22.03 -4.37 -0.05
CA SER A 137 -22.86 -5.57 -0.08
C SER A 137 -22.03 -6.77 0.41
N PRO A 138 -22.64 -7.78 1.06
CA PRO A 138 -24.04 -7.83 1.51
C PRO A 138 -24.32 -6.89 2.69
N GLU A 139 -25.59 -6.52 2.86
CA GLU A 139 -26.04 -5.67 3.98
C GLU A 139 -25.64 -6.30 5.32
N GLY A 140 -25.13 -5.46 6.23
CA GLY A 140 -24.67 -5.90 7.55
C GLY A 140 -23.23 -6.44 7.60
N LEU A 141 -22.60 -6.81 6.47
CA LEU A 141 -21.22 -7.31 6.49
C LEU A 141 -20.24 -6.26 7.00
N GLN A 142 -20.29 -5.02 6.48
CA GLN A 142 -19.38 -3.97 6.93
C GLN A 142 -19.59 -3.62 8.40
N SER A 143 -20.84 -3.48 8.84
CA SER A 143 -21.15 -3.22 10.26
C SER A 143 -20.58 -4.31 11.16
N ARG A 144 -20.66 -5.58 10.72
CA ARG A 144 -20.07 -6.69 11.47
C ARG A 144 -18.55 -6.64 11.51
N ILE A 145 -17.89 -6.24 10.42
CA ILE A 145 -16.44 -6.03 10.38
C ILE A 145 -16.05 -4.93 11.35
N ASP A 146 -16.74 -3.79 11.33
CA ASP A 146 -16.46 -2.63 12.19
C ASP A 146 -16.58 -2.99 13.68
N GLU A 147 -17.61 -3.76 14.05
CA GLU A 147 -17.78 -4.28 15.42
C GLU A 147 -16.61 -5.15 15.86
N LEU A 148 -16.17 -6.08 15.00
CA LEU A 148 -15.06 -6.98 15.31
C LEU A 148 -13.75 -6.22 15.47
N VAL A 149 -13.47 -5.32 14.53
CA VAL A 149 -12.27 -4.46 14.53
C VAL A 149 -12.20 -3.60 15.80
N ALA A 150 -13.33 -3.04 16.25
CA ALA A 150 -13.38 -2.22 17.46
C ALA A 150 -12.97 -2.96 18.76
N THR A 151 -13.00 -4.29 18.76
CA THR A 151 -12.58 -5.10 19.92
C THR A 151 -11.08 -5.39 19.98
N VAL A 152 -10.34 -5.03 18.93
CA VAL A 152 -8.93 -5.41 18.75
C VAL A 152 -8.04 -4.16 18.73
N PRO A 153 -7.05 -4.03 19.63
CA PRO A 153 -6.11 -2.92 19.60
C PRO A 153 -5.33 -2.86 18.29
N SER A 154 -5.21 -1.66 17.72
CA SER A 154 -4.64 -1.44 16.38
C SER A 154 -5.29 -2.30 15.28
N GLY A 155 -6.51 -2.77 15.52
CA GLY A 155 -7.25 -3.62 14.60
C GLY A 155 -7.59 -2.86 13.32
N ARG A 156 -7.33 -3.49 12.18
CA ARG A 156 -7.90 -3.09 10.90
C ARG A 156 -8.17 -4.34 10.08
N SER A 157 -9.35 -4.40 9.47
CA SER A 157 -9.71 -5.49 8.57
C SER A 157 -10.62 -4.98 7.46
N PHE A 158 -10.49 -5.57 6.28
CA PHE A 158 -11.37 -5.30 5.16
C PHE A 158 -11.43 -6.55 4.27
N VAL A 159 -12.47 -6.58 3.45
CA VAL A 159 -12.86 -7.74 2.67
C VAL A 159 -13.08 -7.30 1.24
N ARG A 160 -12.60 -8.09 0.27
CA ARG A 160 -12.84 -7.83 -1.16
C ARG A 160 -12.98 -9.10 -1.96
N ALA A 161 -13.81 -9.06 -3.00
CA ALA A 161 -13.88 -10.13 -3.99
C ALA A 161 -12.59 -10.21 -4.82
N SER A 162 -12.20 -11.42 -5.23
CA SER A 162 -11.15 -11.60 -6.24
C SER A 162 -11.67 -11.22 -7.63
N GLY A 163 -10.81 -10.64 -8.47
CA GLY A 163 -11.16 -10.31 -9.85
C GLY A 163 -11.16 -11.50 -10.81
N THR A 164 -10.51 -12.61 -10.46
CA THR A 164 -10.29 -13.76 -11.35
C THR A 164 -10.78 -15.11 -10.83
N GLU A 165 -11.10 -15.20 -9.54
CA GLU A 165 -11.54 -16.45 -8.88
C GLU A 165 -12.81 -16.22 -8.05
N ASP A 166 -13.62 -17.27 -7.82
CA ASP A 166 -14.79 -17.25 -6.93
C ASP A 166 -14.40 -17.33 -5.45
N VAL A 167 -13.59 -16.35 -5.05
CA VAL A 167 -13.04 -16.24 -3.71
C VAL A 167 -13.12 -14.81 -3.22
N VAL A 168 -13.20 -14.67 -1.91
CA VAL A 168 -13.14 -13.42 -1.20
C VAL A 168 -11.86 -13.41 -0.37
N ARG A 169 -11.12 -12.30 -0.43
CA ARG A 169 -9.91 -12.08 0.35
C ARG A 169 -10.26 -11.29 1.60
N VAL A 170 -9.79 -11.78 2.74
CA VAL A 170 -9.94 -11.14 4.04
C VAL A 170 -8.56 -10.72 4.52
N TYR A 171 -8.35 -9.42 4.66
CA TYR A 171 -7.15 -8.88 5.26
C TYR A 171 -7.43 -8.48 6.71
N ALA A 172 -6.51 -8.77 7.61
CA ALA A 172 -6.53 -8.26 8.97
C ALA A 172 -5.11 -7.86 9.41
N GLU A 173 -5.01 -6.84 10.24
CA GLU A 173 -3.81 -6.45 10.99
C GLU A 173 -4.20 -6.06 12.41
N ALA A 174 -3.28 -6.24 13.36
CA ALA A 174 -3.48 -5.92 14.78
C ALA A 174 -2.13 -5.67 15.47
N ASP A 175 -2.17 -5.30 16.76
CA ASP A 175 -0.98 -5.12 17.61
C ASP A 175 -0.19 -6.41 17.89
N THR A 176 -0.83 -7.58 17.88
CA THR A 176 -0.19 -8.87 18.19
C THR A 176 -0.57 -9.97 17.20
N GLN A 177 0.28 -11.01 17.11
CA GLN A 177 0.03 -12.17 16.25
C GLN A 177 -1.24 -12.95 16.66
N GLU A 178 -1.55 -13.01 17.95
CA GLU A 178 -2.76 -13.66 18.45
C GLU A 178 -4.01 -12.87 18.04
N ASN A 179 -3.97 -11.54 18.21
CA ASN A 179 -5.07 -10.67 17.85
C ASN A 179 -5.34 -10.67 16.35
N VAL A 180 -4.32 -10.69 15.49
CA VAL A 180 -4.53 -10.74 14.04
C VAL A 180 -5.14 -12.08 13.61
N GLN A 181 -4.70 -13.21 14.18
CA GLN A 181 -5.29 -14.52 13.89
C GLN A 181 -6.76 -14.55 14.30
N LYS A 182 -7.07 -14.06 15.51
CA LYS A 182 -8.44 -13.95 16.01
C LYS A 182 -9.31 -13.08 15.11
N LEU A 183 -8.85 -11.88 14.77
CA LEU A 183 -9.59 -10.94 13.93
C LEU A 183 -9.82 -11.51 12.52
N ALA A 184 -8.77 -12.06 11.89
CA ALA A 184 -8.84 -12.64 10.55
C ALA A 184 -9.88 -13.77 10.48
N VAL A 185 -9.88 -14.68 11.46
CA VAL A 185 -10.84 -15.79 11.52
C VAL A 185 -12.26 -15.29 11.77
N GLN A 186 -12.45 -14.36 12.70
CA GLN A 186 -13.79 -13.82 13.01
C GLN A 186 -14.40 -13.08 11.82
N VAL A 187 -13.59 -12.29 11.10
CA VAL A 187 -14.04 -11.63 9.87
C VAL A 187 -14.31 -12.65 8.78
N ALA A 188 -13.44 -13.65 8.60
CA ALA A 188 -13.66 -14.71 7.62
C ALA A 188 -14.94 -15.53 7.91
N GLN A 189 -15.28 -15.74 9.17
CA GLN A 189 -16.57 -16.33 9.57
C GLN A 189 -17.75 -15.42 9.21
N ALA A 190 -17.66 -14.12 9.45
CA ALA A 190 -18.70 -13.17 9.05
C ALA A 190 -18.91 -13.18 7.52
N VAL A 191 -17.84 -13.23 6.73
CA VAL A 191 -17.92 -13.38 5.27
C VAL A 191 -18.54 -14.74 4.90
N TYR A 192 -18.14 -15.82 5.56
CA TYR A 192 -18.71 -17.14 5.30
C TYR A 192 -20.23 -17.16 5.51
N ASP A 193 -20.68 -16.58 6.64
CA ASP A 193 -22.07 -16.61 7.06
C ASP A 193 -22.95 -15.63 6.24
N LEU A 194 -22.44 -14.45 5.88
CA LEU A 194 -23.21 -13.39 5.22
C LEU A 194 -23.06 -13.37 3.69
N ALA A 195 -21.94 -13.82 3.14
CA ALA A 195 -21.64 -13.77 1.71
C ALA A 195 -21.68 -15.15 1.01
N GLY A 196 -22.23 -16.16 1.67
CA GLY A 196 -22.42 -17.49 1.07
C GLY A 196 -21.11 -18.26 0.90
N GLY A 197 -20.31 -18.32 1.95
CA GLY A 197 -19.10 -19.14 2.01
C GLY A 197 -19.37 -20.62 1.74
N VAL A 198 -18.42 -21.29 1.09
CA VAL A 198 -18.49 -22.71 0.76
C VAL A 198 -17.26 -23.47 1.27
N GLY A 199 -17.45 -24.76 1.59
CA GLY A 199 -16.39 -25.61 2.12
C GLY A 199 -16.33 -25.58 3.65
N THR A 200 -15.13 -25.65 4.21
CA THR A 200 -14.91 -25.65 5.66
C THR A 200 -15.00 -24.24 6.22
N ARG A 201 -15.88 -24.03 7.20
CA ARG A 201 -15.98 -22.76 7.92
C ARG A 201 -14.66 -22.44 8.63
N PRO A 202 -14.10 -21.22 8.50
CA PRO A 202 -12.84 -20.86 9.16
C PRO A 202 -12.89 -21.03 10.67
N THR A 203 -11.86 -21.63 11.26
CA THR A 203 -11.69 -21.79 12.71
C THR A 203 -10.33 -21.26 13.15
N LEU A 204 -10.20 -20.96 14.44
CA LEU A 204 -8.89 -20.64 15.00
C LEU A 204 -8.02 -21.91 14.95
N PRO A 205 -6.71 -21.76 14.69
CA PRO A 205 -5.78 -22.85 14.90
C PRO A 205 -5.84 -23.30 16.37
N GLU A 206 -5.79 -24.61 16.61
CA GLU A 206 -5.61 -25.18 17.96
C GLU A 206 -4.23 -24.84 18.54
#